data_AF-A0A198A2P9-F1
#
_entry.id   AF-A0A198A2P9-F1
#
_cell.length_a   1.000
_cell.length_b   1.000
_cell.length_c   1.000
_cell.angle_alpha   90.00
_cell.angle_beta   90.00
_cell.angle_gamma   90.00
#
_symmetry.space_group_name_H-M   'P 1'
#
loop_
_entity.id
_entity.type
_entity.pdbx_description
1 polymer ?
#
loop_
_entity_poly.entity_id
_entity_poly.type
_entity_poly.pdbx_seq_one_letter_code
_entity_poly.pdbx_strand_id
1 'polypeptide(L)' 'MIFYTIVYVSFLLGWSFVRIRSFLSVQKNKEAAVFGSLMGICSVVGSLLIFRVNLPSMVVPFKFLFEPIGTMLLMQ' A
#
# COMPACT_ATOMS: atom_id res chain seq x y z
N MET A 1 -5.98 0.95 20.29
CA MET A 1 -5.82 0.99 18.83
C MET A 1 -4.75 2.00 18.41
N ILE A 2 -4.82 3.25 18.87
CA ILE A 2 -3.84 4.31 18.55
C ILE A 2 -2.39 3.92 18.90
N PHE A 3 -2.14 3.35 20.08
CA PHE A 3 -0.79 2.89 20.47
C PHE A 3 -0.23 1.85 19.48
N TYR A 4 -1.03 0.87 19.06
CA TYR A 4 -0.62 -0.13 18.08
C TYR A 4 -0.32 0.51 16.71
N THR A 5 -1.11 1.50 16.29
CA THR A 5 -0.85 2.25 15.06
C THR A 5 0.46 3.05 15.15
N ILE A 6 0.72 3.71 16.27
CA ILE A 6 1.96 4.49 16.47
C ILE A 6 3.18 3.56 16.41
N VAL A 7 3.15 2.42 17.09
CA VAL A 7 4.24 1.44 17.07
C VAL A 7 4.44 0.87 15.67
N TYR A 8 3.34 0.49 15.00
CA TYR A 8 3.35 -0.02 13.63
C TYR A 8 3.95 0.98 12.64
N VAL A 9 3.46 2.23 12.65
CA VAL A 9 3.92 3.29 11.74
C VAL A 9 5.38 3.65 12.03
N SER A 10 5.78 3.73 13.30
CA SER A 10 7.16 4.05 13.67
C SER A 10 8.14 2.96 13.21
N PHE A 11 7.76 1.69 13.39
CA PHE A 11 8.58 0.55 12.94
C PHE A 11 8.68 0.49 11.42
N LEU A 12 7.56 0.67 10.71
CA LEU A 12 7.52 0.71 9.26
C LEU A 12 8.33 1.86 8.69
N LEU A 13 8.15 3.08 9.21
CA LEU A 13 8.90 4.25 8.76
C LEU A 13 10.40 4.06 8.98
N GLY A 14 10.81 3.59 10.16
CA GLY A 14 12.22 3.31 10.46
C GLY A 14 12.83 2.30 9.49
N TRP A 15 12.16 1.17 9.27
CA TRP A 15 12.62 0.13 8.34
C TRP A 15 12.66 0.61 6.89
N SER A 16 11.61 1.34 6.48
CA SER A 16 11.50 1.92 5.14
C SER A 16 12.62 2.92 4.89
N PHE A 17 12.91 3.79 5.87
CA PHE A 17 13.98 4.78 5.76
C PHE A 17 15.35 4.12 5.56
N VAL A 18 15.66 3.10 6.37
CA VAL A 18 16.92 2.35 6.24
C VAL A 18 17.02 1.71 4.86
N ARG A 19 15.94 1.09 4.37
CA ARG A 19 15.93 0.41 3.07
C ARG A 19 15.99 1.39 1.90
N ILE A 20 15.26 2.50 1.94
CA ILE A 20 15.32 3.57 0.93
C ILE A 20 16.73 4.16 0.87
N ARG A 21 17.36 4.40 2.03
CA ARG A 21 18.73 4.91 2.09
C ARG A 21 19.73 3.92 1.50
N SER A 22 19.52 2.62 1.72
CA SER A 22 20.30 1.55 1.07
C SER A 22 20.12 1.55 -0.45
N PHE A 23 18.90 1.75 -0.97
CA PHE A 23 18.66 1.85 -2.42
C PHE A 23 19.26 3.12 -3.04
N LEU A 24 19.19 4.25 -2.32
CA LEU A 24 19.81 5.52 -2.73
C LEU A 24 21.33 5.41 -2.80
N SER A 25 21.94 4.69 -1.85
CA SER A 25 23.39 4.43 -1.82
C SER A 25 23.89 3.67 -3.05
N VAL A 26 23.00 2.93 -3.73
CA VAL A 26 23.31 2.15 -4.95
C VAL A 26 22.81 2.91 -6.20
N GLN A 27 22.46 4.20 -6.09
CA GLN A 27 21.91 5.05 -7.16
C GLN A 27 20.65 4.48 -7.86
N LYS A 28 19.97 3.52 -7.24
CA LYS A 28 18.74 2.89 -7.77
C LYS A 28 17.51 3.75 -7.44
N ASN A 29 17.52 4.99 -7.92
CA ASN A 29 16.50 6.00 -7.61
C ASN A 29 15.09 5.59 -8.06
N LYS A 30 14.97 4.87 -9.18
CA LYS A 30 13.68 4.31 -9.65
C LYS A 30 13.15 3.24 -8.69
N GLU A 31 14.00 2.33 -8.23
CA GLU A 31 13.60 1.26 -7.30
C GLU A 31 13.23 1.86 -5.94
N ALA A 32 13.97 2.87 -5.47
CA ALA A 32 13.64 3.61 -4.25
C ALA A 32 12.27 4.32 -4.35
N ALA A 33 11.96 4.93 -5.49
CA ALA A 33 10.68 5.61 -5.71
C ALA A 33 9.50 4.61 -5.73
N VAL A 34 9.64 3.49 -6.44
CA VAL A 34 8.62 2.42 -6.46
C VAL A 34 8.46 1.79 -5.08
N PHE A 35 9.56 1.51 -4.39
CA PHE A 35 9.52 0.95 -3.05
C PHE A 35 8.84 1.89 -2.06
N GLY A 36 9.20 3.18 -2.09
CA GLY A 36 8.62 4.21 -1.23
C GLY A 36 7.12 4.41 -1.47
N SER A 37 6.68 4.43 -2.73
CA SER A 37 5.26 4.56 -3.05
C SER A 37 4.45 3.34 -2.60
N LEU A 38 4.97 2.12 -2.83
CA LEU A 38 4.34 0.89 -2.34
C LEU A 38 4.22 0.89 -0.82
N MET A 39 5.32 1.25 -0.13
CA MET A 39 5.34 1.31 1.33
C MET A 39 4.40 2.37 1.90
N GLY A 40 4.25 3.51 1.22
CA GLY A 40 3.27 4.53 1.56
C GLY A 40 1.84 3.97 1.50
N ILE A 41 1.48 3.32 0.39
CA ILE A 41 0.16 2.71 0.21
C ILE A 41 -0.09 1.63 1.26
N CYS A 42 0.87 0.73 1.49
CA CYS A 42 0.76 -0.33 2.51
C CYS A 42 0.64 0.24 3.93
N SER A 43 1.32 1.34 4.24
CA SER A 43 1.22 1.99 5.55
C SER A 43 -0.18 2.57 5.80
N VAL A 44 -0.76 3.22 4.78
CA VAL A 44 -2.13 3.74 4.84
C VAL A 44 -3.13 2.60 5.01
N VAL A 45 -3.06 1.57 4.16
CA VAL A 45 -3.97 0.41 4.22
C VAL A 45 -3.84 -0.33 5.55
N GLY A 46 -2.62 -0.58 6.03
CA GLY A 46 -2.38 -1.21 7.34
C GLY A 46 -2.93 -0.38 8.50
N SER A 47 -2.83 0.94 8.43
CA SER A 47 -3.40 1.84 9.44
C SER A 47 -4.94 1.78 9.46
N LEU A 48 -5.60 1.76 8.29
CA LEU A 48 -7.05 1.58 8.21
C LEU A 48 -7.49 0.22 8.77
N LEU A 49 -6.73 -0.86 8.50
CA LEU A 49 -7.00 -2.20 9.03
C LEU A 49 -6.89 -2.26 10.56
N ILE A 50 -5.87 -1.60 11.15
CA ILE A 50 -5.69 -1.55 12.61
C ILE A 50 -6.85 -0.82 13.29
N PHE A 51 -7.41 0.21 12.64
CA PHE A 51 -8.60 0.90 13.11
C PHE A 51 -9.89 0.09 12.94
N ARG A 52 -9.82 -1.14 12.42
CA ARG A 52 -10.98 -1.98 12.06
C ARG A 52 -12.01 -1.20 11.25
N VAL A 53 -11.55 -0.25 10.43
CA VAL A 53 -12.39 0.30 9.37
C VAL A 53 -12.80 -0.90 8.53
N ASN A 54 -14.10 -1.09 8.32
CA ASN A 54 -14.60 -2.07 7.37
C ASN A 54 -14.14 -1.63 5.98
N LEU A 55 -12.88 -1.92 5.65
CA LEU A 55 -12.41 -1.87 4.28
C LEU A 55 -13.26 -2.92 3.56
N PRO A 56 -14.03 -2.51 2.54
CA PRO A 56 -14.73 -3.48 1.74
C PRO A 56 -13.69 -4.46 1.22
N SER A 57 -13.98 -5.77 1.31
CA SER A 57 -13.05 -6.84 0.93
C SER A 57 -12.36 -6.50 -0.39
N MET A 58 -11.12 -6.96 -0.60
CA MET A 58 -10.33 -6.65 -1.80
C MET A 58 -11.10 -6.93 -3.11
N VAL A 59 -12.13 -7.78 -3.04
CA VAL A 59 -13.14 -8.03 -4.07
C VAL A 59 -13.85 -6.77 -4.54
N VAL A 60 -14.27 -5.85 -3.68
CA VAL A 60 -15.09 -4.67 -4.05
C VAL A 60 -14.35 -3.67 -4.95
N PRO A 61 -13.14 -3.19 -4.60
CA PRO A 61 -12.38 -2.32 -5.50
C PRO A 61 -11.95 -3.04 -6.79
N PHE A 62 -11.63 -4.34 -6.73
CA PHE A 62 -11.38 -5.13 -7.94
C PHE A 62 -12.63 -5.26 -8.81
N LYS A 63 -13.79 -5.52 -8.23
CA LYS A 63 -15.06 -5.60 -8.95
C LYS A 63 -15.34 -4.27 -9.66
N PHE A 64 -15.14 -3.14 -8.98
CA PHE A 64 -15.34 -1.82 -9.59
C PHE A 64 -14.41 -1.53 -10.79
N LEU A 65 -13.17 -2.01 -10.74
CA LEU A 65 -12.18 -1.88 -11.82
C LEU A 65 -12.42 -2.83 -12.98
N PHE A 66 -12.83 -4.07 -12.69
CA PHE A 66 -12.91 -5.16 -13.67
C PHE A 66 -14.34 -5.45 -14.17
N GLU A 67 -15.41 -5.03 -13.47
CA GLU A 67 -16.80 -5.10 -13.97
C GLU A 67 -16.98 -4.39 -15.31
N PRO A 68 -16.52 -3.13 -15.52
CA PRO A 68 -16.74 -2.46 -16.79
C PRO A 68 -16.01 -3.16 -17.94
N ILE A 69 -14.81 -3.69 -17.68
CA ILE A 69 -14.02 -4.47 -18.65
C ILE A 69 -14.73 -5.78 -19.00
N GLY A 70 -15.22 -6.51 -17.99
CA GLY A 70 -15.99 -7.75 -18.18
C GLY A 70 -17.31 -7.51 -18.92
N THR A 71 -17.98 -6.39 -18.66
CA THR A 71 -19.22 -6.00 -19.35
C THR A 71 -18.96 -5.68 -20.82
N MET A 72 -17.86 -4.97 -21.12
CA MET A 72 -17.45 -4.70 -22.51
C MET A 72 -17.10 -5.97 -23.28
N LEU A 73 -16.44 -6.95 -22.64
CA LEU A 73 -16.13 -8.24 -23.25
C LEU A 73 -17.36 -9.14 -23.46
N LEU A 74 -18.35 -9.07 -22.57
CA LEU A 74 -19.62 -9.81 -22.69
C LEU A 74 -20.58 -9.22 -23.74
N MET A 75 -20.41 -7.94 -24.08
CA MET A 75 -21.20 -7.26 -25.11
C MET A 75 -20.66 -7.44 -26.54
N GLN A 76 -19.53 -8.13 -26.70
CA GLN A 76 -18.93 -8.48 -27.99
C GLN A 76 -19.31 -9.91 -28.39
#